data_AF-A0A9N8PI17-F1
#
_entry.id   AF-A0A9N8PI17-F1
#
_cell.length_a   1.000
_cell.length_b   1.000
_cell.length_c   1.000
_cell.angle_alpha   90.00
_cell.angle_beta   90.00
_cell.angle_gamma   90.00
#
_symmetry.space_group_name_H-M   'P 1'
#
loop_
_entity.id
_entity.type
_entity.pdbx_description
1 polymer ?
#
loop_
_entity_poly.entity_id
_entity_poly.type
_entity_poly.pdbx_seq_one_letter_code
_entity_poly.pdbx_strand_id
1 'polypeptide(L)'
;MSDPSIVEPDKRLSCAKMALRCLWRWSGLESPITGITSQLRTFSLSAIAQTLSLDPVVRRRQMDKINERKRIKRRTDAEWAKRERPASRDRAAEWQAKNREQYLEYNRKLSVDRFAQDAAYRLRKRMHDMLSRHAWARYRLPWKSYVPVLYEKKVRRDCEGCLVSRHGGVKLWWESKDAKDQSDQKYLCHKCYFTGPEALPKGYEDVTTIAEVTVRRRELGH
;
A
#
# COMPACT_ATOMS: atom_id res chain seq x y z
N MET A 1 -34.47 77.73 -15.40
CA MET A 1 -35.54 77.20 -16.26
C MET A 1 -36.01 75.91 -15.61
N SER A 2 -36.73 75.90 -14.48
CA SER A 2 -37.87 76.71 -13.99
C SER A 2 -39.19 75.94 -14.15
N ASP A 3 -39.66 75.42 -13.01
CA ASP A 3 -41.03 74.97 -12.68
C ASP A 3 -42.13 76.02 -13.02
N PRO A 4 -43.44 75.66 -13.13
CA PRO A 4 -44.34 75.30 -12.01
C PRO A 4 -45.28 74.08 -12.27
N SER A 5 -45.47 73.14 -11.33
CA SER A 5 -46.31 73.12 -10.11
C SER A 5 -47.82 72.80 -10.33
N ILE A 6 -48.31 71.62 -9.90
CA ILE A 6 -49.12 71.34 -8.68
C ILE A 6 -50.64 71.64 -8.82
N VAL A 7 -51.51 70.66 -8.54
CA VAL A 7 -52.55 70.62 -7.47
C VAL A 7 -53.08 69.16 -7.33
N GLU A 8 -53.11 68.65 -6.10
CA GLU A 8 -53.87 67.47 -5.63
C GLU A 8 -54.98 67.99 -4.68
N PRO A 9 -56.12 67.30 -4.46
CA PRO A 9 -56.23 66.61 -3.16
C PRO A 9 -57.25 65.43 -3.04
N ASP A 10 -57.09 64.66 -1.95
CA ASP A 10 -58.13 64.06 -1.08
C ASP A 10 -59.08 62.95 -1.59
N LYS A 11 -59.60 62.01 -0.75
CA LYS A 11 -59.20 61.36 0.52
C LYS A 11 -60.32 60.34 0.89
N ARG A 12 -60.03 59.30 1.69
CA ARG A 12 -61.00 58.44 2.47
C ARG A 12 -61.94 57.51 1.63
N LEU A 13 -62.61 56.47 2.15
CA LEU A 13 -62.44 55.51 3.28
C LEU A 13 -63.51 54.40 3.12
N SER A 14 -63.23 53.16 3.56
CA SER A 14 -64.21 52.16 4.13
C SER A 14 -65.38 51.67 3.23
N CYS A 15 -65.85 50.41 3.24
CA CYS A 15 -66.17 49.57 4.40
C CYS A 15 -66.50 48.10 4.02
N ALA A 16 -66.38 47.19 5.00
CA ALA A 16 -67.07 45.89 5.20
C ALA A 16 -67.40 44.97 3.98
N LYS A 17 -66.75 43.79 3.84
CA LYS A 17 -67.05 42.51 4.55
C LYS A 17 -68.44 41.90 4.27
N MET A 18 -68.48 40.87 3.42
CA MET A 18 -69.51 39.81 3.46
C MET A 18 -68.88 38.42 3.22
N ALA A 19 -68.71 37.64 4.28
CA ALA A 19 -68.51 36.20 4.21
C ALA A 19 -68.87 35.59 5.57
N LEU A 20 -70.10 35.08 5.71
CA LEU A 20 -70.55 34.13 6.75
C LEU A 20 -72.02 33.77 6.49
N ARG A 21 -72.29 32.51 6.13
CA ARG A 21 -73.58 31.86 6.38
C ARG A 21 -73.30 30.56 7.14
N CYS A 22 -73.57 30.59 8.44
CA CYS A 22 -73.71 29.38 9.23
C CYS A 22 -75.01 28.67 8.85
N LEU A 23 -75.03 27.34 8.89
CA LEU A 23 -76.09 26.56 9.54
C LEU A 23 -75.52 25.20 9.92
N TRP A 24 -75.69 24.82 11.19
CA TRP A 24 -75.22 23.56 11.80
C TRP A 24 -76.43 22.70 12.17
N ARG A 25 -76.16 21.41 12.49
CA ARG A 25 -77.04 20.43 13.20
C ARG A 25 -78.20 19.83 12.39
N TRP A 26 -78.39 18.49 12.34
CA TRP A 26 -78.46 17.56 13.49
C TRP A 26 -78.07 16.08 13.21
N SER A 27 -77.71 15.39 14.31
CA SER A 27 -77.70 13.93 14.58
C SER A 27 -77.04 12.92 13.62
N GLY A 28 -75.91 12.36 14.08
CA GLY A 28 -75.29 11.12 13.56
C GLY A 28 -73.84 10.91 14.05
N LEU A 29 -73.63 10.44 15.29
CA LEU A 29 -72.35 9.84 15.72
C LEU A 29 -72.19 8.49 14.96
N GLU A 30 -71.04 7.93 14.60
CA GLU A 30 -69.70 7.79 15.21
C GLU A 30 -68.63 7.61 14.08
N SER A 31 -67.30 7.63 14.27
CA SER A 31 -66.41 8.02 15.40
C SER A 31 -65.01 8.39 14.85
N PRO A 32 -64.11 9.00 15.64
CA PRO A 32 -62.85 9.59 15.13
C PRO A 32 -61.71 8.56 14.97
N ILE A 33 -61.20 8.39 13.74
CA ILE A 33 -59.93 7.70 13.48
C ILE A 33 -58.76 8.64 13.81
N THR A 34 -58.45 8.80 15.11
CA THR A 34 -57.17 9.37 15.55
C THR A 34 -56.09 8.31 15.44
N GLY A 35 -55.37 8.29 14.32
CA GLY A 35 -54.45 7.18 14.00
C GLY A 35 -53.37 7.48 12.97
N ILE A 36 -52.94 8.75 12.80
CA ILE A 36 -51.72 9.04 12.04
C ILE A 36 -50.51 8.60 12.87
N THR A 37 -50.21 7.30 12.84
CA THR A 37 -48.93 6.79 13.32
C THR A 37 -47.85 7.28 12.38
N SER A 38 -47.26 8.43 12.71
CA SER A 38 -46.01 8.86 12.12
C SER A 38 -44.94 7.81 12.46
N GLN A 39 -44.72 6.88 11.54
CA GLN A 39 -43.56 6.00 11.58
C GLN A 39 -42.31 6.85 11.31
N LEU A 40 -41.90 7.58 12.35
CA LEU A 40 -40.55 8.09 12.49
C LEU A 40 -39.62 6.90 12.37
N ARG A 41 -39.09 6.70 11.16
CA ARG A 41 -37.94 5.84 10.93
C ARG A 41 -36.80 6.45 11.75
N THR A 42 -36.65 5.98 12.98
CA THR A 42 -35.47 6.23 13.80
C THR A 42 -34.30 5.56 13.09
N PHE A 43 -33.71 6.28 12.12
CA PHE A 43 -32.43 5.93 11.55
C PHE A 43 -31.45 5.85 12.72
N SER A 44 -31.07 4.63 13.08
CA SER A 44 -30.13 4.40 14.16
C SER A 44 -28.83 5.12 13.80
N LEU A 45 -28.55 6.20 14.54
CA LEU A 45 -27.31 6.98 14.42
C LEU A 45 -26.07 6.16 14.81
N SER A 46 -26.19 4.86 15.11
CA SER A 46 -25.06 3.94 15.27
C SER A 46 -24.14 3.86 14.06
N ALA A 47 -24.58 4.32 12.88
CA ALA A 47 -23.75 4.55 11.71
C ALA A 47 -23.28 6.02 11.60
N ILE A 48 -22.72 6.60 12.69
CA ILE A 48 -21.77 7.71 12.52
C ILE A 48 -20.60 7.15 11.70
N ALA A 49 -20.63 7.41 10.40
CA ALA A 49 -19.44 7.33 9.57
C ALA A 49 -18.41 8.22 10.26
N GLN A 50 -17.34 7.60 10.79
CA GLN A 50 -16.28 8.33 11.49
C GLN A 50 -15.56 9.20 10.47
N THR A 51 -16.09 10.42 10.28
CA THR A 51 -15.52 11.45 9.44
C THR A 51 -14.17 11.81 10.05
N LEU A 52 -13.12 11.29 9.40
CA LEU A 52 -11.75 11.65 9.75
C LEU A 52 -11.61 13.16 9.62
N SER A 53 -10.93 13.78 10.58
CA SER A 53 -10.65 15.22 10.54
C SER A 53 -9.93 15.58 9.23
N LEU A 54 -10.18 16.77 8.71
CA LEU A 54 -9.42 17.31 7.58
C LEU A 54 -8.01 17.76 7.99
N ASP A 55 -7.81 18.12 9.27
CA ASP A 55 -6.49 18.41 9.83
C ASP A 55 -5.59 17.15 9.77
N PRO A 56 -4.43 17.19 9.09
CA PRO A 56 -3.55 16.04 8.91
C PRO A 56 -2.97 15.48 10.23
N VAL A 57 -2.78 16.30 11.26
CA VAL A 57 -2.24 15.90 12.56
C VAL A 57 -3.31 15.16 13.37
N VAL A 58 -4.51 15.72 13.46
CA VAL A 58 -5.65 15.08 14.13
C VAL A 58 -6.07 13.81 13.39
N ARG A 59 -6.11 13.84 12.05
CA ARG A 59 -6.40 12.68 11.20
C ARG A 59 -5.42 11.53 11.44
N ARG A 60 -4.11 11.82 11.55
CA ARG A 60 -3.09 10.81 11.88
C ARG A 60 -3.40 10.14 13.22
N ARG A 61 -3.63 10.94 14.28
CA ARG A 61 -3.98 10.43 15.61
C ARG A 61 -5.26 9.57 15.62
N GLN A 62 -6.27 9.94 14.82
CA GLN A 62 -7.49 9.14 14.64
C GLN A 62 -7.21 7.81 13.92
N MET A 63 -6.44 7.85 12.83
CA MET A 63 -6.01 6.66 12.10
C MET A 63 -5.18 5.71 12.98
N ASP A 64 -4.28 6.24 13.81
CA ASP A 64 -3.47 5.45 14.73
C ASP A 64 -4.34 4.74 15.78
N LYS A 65 -5.34 5.42 16.35
CA LYS A 65 -6.33 4.80 17.26
C LYS A 65 -7.15 3.70 16.58
N ILE A 66 -7.58 3.90 15.32
CA ILE A 66 -8.31 2.89 14.54
C ILE A 66 -7.41 1.70 14.20
N ASN A 67 -6.16 1.96 13.82
CA ASN A 67 -5.16 0.94 13.51
C ASN A 67 -4.80 0.13 14.76
N GLU A 68 -4.71 0.76 15.94
CA GLU A 68 -4.46 0.06 17.20
C GLU A 68 -5.61 -0.87 17.58
N ARG A 69 -6.86 -0.41 17.50
CA ARG A 69 -8.04 -1.28 17.70
C ARG A 69 -8.02 -2.49 16.75
N LYS A 70 -7.61 -2.30 15.49
CA LYS A 70 -7.41 -3.39 14.52
C LYS A 70 -6.22 -4.29 14.89
N ARG A 71 -5.11 -3.77 15.42
CA ARG A 71 -3.95 -4.57 15.89
C ARG A 71 -4.33 -5.45 17.07
N ILE A 72 -5.01 -4.89 18.08
CA ILE A 72 -5.52 -5.62 19.24
C ILE A 72 -6.45 -6.74 18.76
N LYS A 73 -7.46 -6.42 17.92
CA LYS A 73 -8.40 -7.43 17.42
C LYS A 73 -7.74 -8.57 16.64
N ARG A 74 -6.71 -8.30 15.82
CA ARG A 74 -5.91 -9.36 15.14
C ARG A 74 -5.19 -10.30 16.12
N ARG A 75 -4.88 -9.84 17.33
CA ARG A 75 -4.17 -10.61 18.35
C ARG A 75 -5.12 -11.38 19.25
N THR A 76 -6.26 -10.78 19.62
CA THR A 76 -7.23 -11.38 20.55
C THR A 76 -8.25 -12.29 19.87
N ASP A 77 -8.57 -12.06 18.60
CA ASP A 77 -9.67 -12.72 17.87
C ASP A 77 -9.12 -13.45 16.63
N ALA A 78 -8.84 -14.74 16.80
CA ALA A 78 -8.27 -15.59 15.76
C ALA A 78 -9.24 -15.87 14.60
N GLU A 79 -10.55 -15.96 14.89
CA GLU A 79 -11.62 -16.15 13.90
C GLU A 79 -11.73 -14.92 12.99
N TRP A 80 -11.80 -13.73 13.58
CA TRP A 80 -11.78 -12.47 12.82
C TRP A 80 -10.49 -12.31 12.02
N ALA A 81 -9.33 -12.71 12.58
CA ALA A 81 -8.06 -12.68 11.86
C ALA A 81 -8.02 -13.66 10.67
N LYS A 82 -8.60 -14.88 10.79
CA LYS A 82 -8.73 -15.83 9.66
C LYS A 82 -9.59 -15.23 8.55
N ARG A 83 -10.74 -14.61 8.87
CA ARG A 83 -11.66 -14.02 7.89
C ARG A 83 -11.11 -12.74 7.23
N GLU A 84 -10.48 -11.85 7.99
CA GLU A 84 -10.00 -10.56 7.48
C GLU A 84 -8.77 -10.72 6.58
N ARG A 85 -7.94 -11.76 6.78
CA ARG A 85 -6.70 -11.98 6.00
C ARG A 85 -6.95 -12.18 4.49
N PRO A 86 -7.82 -13.10 4.01
CA PRO A 86 -8.18 -13.20 2.60
C PRO A 86 -8.75 -11.89 2.06
N ALA A 87 -9.82 -11.38 2.68
CA ALA A 87 -10.48 -10.15 2.23
C ALA A 87 -9.54 -8.92 2.19
N SER A 88 -8.51 -8.86 3.03
CA SER A 88 -7.46 -7.83 2.96
C SER A 88 -6.47 -8.05 1.82
N ARG A 89 -6.17 -9.30 1.43
CA ARG A 89 -5.35 -9.64 0.26
C ARG A 89 -6.12 -9.36 -1.03
N ASP A 90 -7.39 -9.72 -1.07
CA ASP A 90 -8.25 -9.56 -2.24
C ASP A 90 -8.47 -8.08 -2.56
N ARG A 91 -8.84 -7.27 -1.55
CA ARG A 91 -8.89 -5.79 -1.68
C ARG A 91 -7.56 -5.18 -2.13
N ALA A 92 -6.43 -5.71 -1.67
CA ALA A 92 -5.12 -5.23 -2.10
C ALA A 92 -4.81 -5.62 -3.55
N ALA A 93 -5.19 -6.82 -3.99
CA ALA A 93 -5.05 -7.28 -5.37
C ALA A 93 -5.96 -6.50 -6.32
N GLU A 94 -7.22 -6.27 -5.96
CA GLU A 94 -8.15 -5.40 -6.69
C GLU A 94 -7.63 -3.97 -6.83
N TRP A 95 -7.12 -3.39 -5.73
CA TRP A 95 -6.55 -2.05 -5.77
C TRP A 95 -5.31 -2.00 -6.67
N GLN A 96 -4.44 -3.01 -6.61
CA GLN A 96 -3.28 -3.13 -7.50
C GLN A 96 -3.68 -3.35 -8.96
N ALA A 97 -4.79 -4.04 -9.25
CA ALA A 97 -5.31 -4.20 -10.60
C ALA A 97 -5.87 -2.88 -11.15
N LYS A 98 -6.73 -2.21 -10.37
CA LYS A 98 -7.36 -0.92 -10.72
C LYS A 98 -6.33 0.22 -10.86
N ASN A 99 -5.27 0.22 -10.05
CA ASN A 99 -4.23 1.26 -10.01
C ASN A 99 -2.88 0.75 -10.54
N ARG A 100 -2.89 -0.26 -11.43
CA ARG A 100 -1.69 -0.99 -11.87
C ARG A 100 -0.58 -0.07 -12.37
N GLU A 101 -0.93 0.91 -13.19
CA GLU A 101 0.05 1.84 -13.77
C GLU A 101 0.65 2.78 -12.73
N GLN A 102 -0.18 3.34 -11.85
CA GLN A 102 0.28 4.18 -10.73
C GLN A 102 1.19 3.38 -9.77
N TYR A 103 0.85 2.12 -9.49
CA TYR A 103 1.65 1.24 -8.65
C TYR A 103 2.99 0.86 -9.31
N LEU A 104 2.99 0.58 -10.62
CA LEU A 104 4.23 0.35 -11.37
C LEU A 104 5.09 1.61 -11.44
N GLU A 105 4.50 2.79 -11.65
CA GLU A 105 5.21 4.06 -11.69
C GLU A 105 5.83 4.43 -10.33
N TYR A 106 5.08 4.26 -9.25
CA TYR A 106 5.59 4.39 -7.88
C TYR A 106 6.79 3.46 -7.62
N ASN A 107 6.70 2.20 -8.05
CA ASN A 107 7.81 1.24 -7.94
C ASN A 107 9.00 1.59 -8.84
N ARG A 108 8.77 2.17 -10.02
CA ARG A 108 9.84 2.69 -10.90
C ARG A 108 10.60 3.81 -10.19
N LYS A 109 9.91 4.83 -9.69
CA LYS A 109 10.50 5.95 -8.90
C LYS A 109 11.31 5.42 -7.72
N LEU A 110 10.70 4.59 -6.86
CA LEU A 110 11.41 3.96 -5.74
C LEU A 110 12.66 3.15 -6.16
N SER A 111 12.65 2.50 -7.32
CA SER A 111 13.84 1.79 -7.80
C SER A 111 14.92 2.73 -8.35
N VAL A 112 14.55 3.91 -8.88
CA VAL A 112 15.49 4.94 -9.31
C VAL A 112 16.10 5.61 -8.09
N ASP A 113 15.28 6.06 -7.14
CA ASP A 113 15.72 6.75 -5.92
C ASP A 113 16.70 5.90 -5.11
N ARG A 114 16.36 4.62 -4.86
CA ARG A 114 17.28 3.67 -4.18
C ARG A 114 18.56 3.43 -4.96
N PHE A 115 18.52 3.42 -6.29
CA PHE A 115 19.71 3.20 -7.11
C PHE A 115 20.62 4.44 -7.14
N ALA A 116 20.04 5.64 -7.03
CA ALA A 116 20.77 6.89 -6.88
C ALA A 116 21.41 7.03 -5.49
N GLN A 117 20.65 6.74 -4.43
CA GLN A 117 21.05 6.95 -3.02
C GLN A 117 21.96 5.85 -2.44
N ASP A 118 21.65 4.57 -2.71
CA ASP A 118 22.33 3.43 -2.06
C ASP A 118 23.34 2.76 -3.02
N ALA A 119 24.62 3.05 -2.81
CA ALA A 119 25.73 2.48 -3.56
C ALA A 119 25.87 0.94 -3.38
N ALA A 120 25.56 0.41 -2.19
CA ALA A 120 25.61 -1.03 -1.93
C ALA A 120 24.47 -1.76 -2.63
N TYR A 121 23.26 -1.19 -2.66
CA TYR A 121 22.15 -1.68 -3.48
C TYR A 121 22.47 -1.62 -4.98
N ARG A 122 23.10 -0.54 -5.45
CA ARG A 122 23.57 -0.40 -6.84
C ARG A 122 24.54 -1.51 -7.22
N LEU A 123 25.59 -1.71 -6.43
CA LEU A 123 26.60 -2.75 -6.64
C LEU A 123 25.97 -4.15 -6.60
N ARG A 124 25.21 -4.47 -5.55
CA ARG A 124 24.49 -5.75 -5.42
C ARG A 124 23.57 -6.04 -6.60
N LYS A 125 22.85 -5.03 -7.12
CA LYS A 125 21.96 -5.18 -8.29
C LYS A 125 22.74 -5.46 -9.57
N ARG A 126 23.86 -4.75 -9.80
CA ARG A 126 24.79 -5.02 -10.91
C ARG A 126 25.38 -6.42 -10.83
N MET A 127 25.82 -6.85 -9.64
CA MET A 127 26.43 -8.17 -9.44
C MET A 127 25.41 -9.30 -9.59
N HIS A 128 24.17 -9.15 -9.12
CA HIS A 128 23.10 -10.11 -9.41
C HIS A 128 22.87 -10.27 -10.91
N ASP A 129 22.84 -9.17 -11.64
CA ASP A 129 22.57 -9.14 -13.08
C ASP A 129 23.73 -9.79 -13.88
N MET A 130 24.97 -9.43 -13.56
CA MET A 130 26.18 -10.07 -14.09
C MET A 130 26.19 -11.58 -13.84
N LEU A 131 25.96 -12.00 -12.59
CA LEU A 131 25.89 -13.40 -12.18
C LEU A 131 24.73 -14.17 -12.80
N SER A 132 23.65 -13.48 -13.20
CA SER A 132 22.53 -14.10 -13.93
C SER A 132 22.90 -14.33 -15.40
N ARG A 133 23.43 -13.30 -16.07
CA ARG A 133 23.71 -13.31 -17.52
C ARG A 133 24.98 -14.09 -17.91
N HIS A 134 26.01 -14.07 -17.08
CA HIS A 134 27.34 -14.53 -17.47
C HIS A 134 27.79 -15.77 -16.68
N ALA A 135 27.88 -16.91 -17.37
CA ALA A 135 28.36 -18.17 -16.77
C ALA A 135 29.81 -18.08 -16.28
N TRP A 136 30.69 -17.37 -17.01
CA TRP A 136 32.09 -17.18 -16.61
C TRP A 136 32.22 -16.51 -15.22
N ALA A 137 31.32 -15.59 -14.88
CA ALA A 137 31.35 -14.89 -13.59
C ALA A 137 31.01 -15.80 -12.40
N ARG A 138 30.33 -16.92 -12.66
CA ARG A 138 30.01 -17.93 -11.65
C ARG A 138 31.18 -18.90 -11.44
N TYR A 139 31.74 -19.41 -12.53
CA TYR A 139 32.71 -20.51 -12.50
C TYR A 139 34.19 -20.08 -12.46
N ARG A 140 34.55 -18.92 -13.02
CA ARG A 140 35.97 -18.51 -13.18
C ARG A 140 36.44 -17.45 -12.17
N LEU A 141 35.53 -16.76 -11.50
CA LEU A 141 35.90 -15.72 -10.53
C LEU A 141 36.28 -16.35 -9.17
N PRO A 142 37.38 -15.91 -8.54
CA PRO A 142 37.84 -16.45 -7.26
C PRO A 142 37.02 -15.90 -6.09
N TRP A 143 35.76 -16.33 -5.99
CA TRP A 143 34.88 -15.98 -4.87
C TRP A 143 35.47 -16.39 -3.52
N LYS A 144 35.11 -15.70 -2.43
CA LYS A 144 35.70 -15.90 -1.10
C LYS A 144 35.13 -17.14 -0.43
N SER A 145 34.14 -17.00 0.46
CA SER A 145 33.60 -18.10 1.27
C SER A 145 32.45 -18.87 0.61
N TYR A 146 31.71 -18.24 -0.31
CA TYR A 146 30.58 -18.85 -1.01
C TYR A 146 30.74 -18.73 -2.53
N VAL A 147 30.17 -19.66 -3.29
CA VAL A 147 30.15 -19.67 -4.77
C VAL A 147 28.71 -19.42 -5.26
N PRO A 148 28.49 -18.58 -6.29
CA PRO A 148 27.16 -18.29 -6.80
C PRO A 148 26.67 -19.38 -7.77
N VAL A 149 25.66 -20.14 -7.33
CA VAL A 149 25.00 -21.20 -8.10
C VAL A 149 23.70 -20.65 -8.70
N LEU A 150 23.56 -20.75 -10.03
CA LEU A 150 22.35 -20.34 -10.75
C LEU A 150 21.60 -21.56 -11.29
N TYR A 151 20.45 -21.86 -10.69
CA TYR A 151 19.54 -22.90 -11.15
C TYR A 151 18.64 -22.42 -12.30
N GLU A 152 18.31 -23.35 -13.21
CA GLU A 152 17.39 -23.10 -14.32
C GLU A 152 15.98 -22.75 -13.83
N LYS A 153 15.45 -23.55 -12.90
CA LYS A 153 14.16 -23.35 -12.22
C LYS A 153 14.39 -22.70 -10.85
N LYS A 154 13.36 -22.08 -10.27
CA LYS A 154 13.47 -21.51 -8.92
C LYS A 154 13.56 -22.64 -7.91
N VAL A 155 14.59 -22.63 -7.07
CA VAL A 155 14.78 -23.63 -6.00
C VAL A 155 14.48 -22.99 -4.65
N ARG A 156 13.73 -23.70 -3.80
CA ARG A 156 13.54 -23.34 -2.40
C ARG A 156 14.68 -23.94 -1.58
N ARG A 157 15.53 -23.08 -1.04
CA ARG A 157 16.46 -23.37 0.06
C ARG A 157 16.13 -22.43 1.22
N ASP A 158 16.68 -22.72 2.38
CA ASP A 158 16.70 -21.80 3.51
C ASP A 158 18.03 -21.04 3.54
N CYS A 159 17.97 -19.76 3.91
CA CYS A 159 19.12 -18.87 3.92
C CYS A 159 19.70 -18.78 5.33
N GLU A 160 20.91 -19.27 5.57
CA GLU A 160 21.54 -19.25 6.91
C GLU A 160 21.53 -17.85 7.53
N GLY A 161 21.91 -16.81 6.77
CA GLY A 161 21.99 -15.44 7.27
C GLY A 161 20.66 -14.68 7.46
N CYS A 162 19.49 -15.27 7.17
CA CYS A 162 18.20 -14.63 7.51
C CYS A 162 17.05 -15.57 7.87
N LEU A 163 17.26 -16.89 7.76
CA LEU A 163 16.30 -17.96 8.09
C LEU A 163 14.94 -17.85 7.37
N VAL A 164 14.87 -17.11 6.26
CA VAL A 164 13.65 -16.95 5.46
C VAL A 164 13.71 -17.83 4.21
N SER A 165 12.87 -18.88 4.15
CA SER A 165 12.53 -19.51 2.87
C SER A 165 11.79 -18.48 1.99
N ARG A 166 12.36 -18.15 0.82
CA ARG A 166 11.66 -17.27 -0.14
C ARG A 166 10.48 -18.01 -0.77
N HIS A 167 9.28 -17.44 -0.69
CA HIS A 167 8.08 -18.03 -1.30
C HIS A 167 8.28 -18.22 -2.81
N GLY A 168 8.09 -19.45 -3.29
CA GLY A 168 8.35 -19.83 -4.70
C GLY A 168 9.83 -19.95 -5.08
N GLY A 169 10.76 -19.89 -4.12
CA GLY A 169 12.20 -20.05 -4.33
C GLY A 169 12.88 -18.90 -5.08
N VAL A 170 14.20 -19.02 -5.26
CA VAL A 170 15.00 -18.14 -6.14
C VAL A 170 15.90 -18.98 -7.05
N LYS A 171 16.36 -18.38 -8.15
CA LYS A 171 17.27 -19.06 -9.10
C LYS A 171 18.74 -18.96 -8.66
N LEU A 172 19.15 -17.81 -8.12
CA LEU A 172 20.52 -17.55 -7.69
C LEU A 172 20.66 -17.77 -6.17
N TRP A 173 21.50 -18.72 -5.80
CA TRP A 173 21.90 -19.03 -4.42
C TRP A 173 23.42 -18.91 -4.29
N TRP A 174 23.88 -18.70 -3.06
CA TRP A 174 25.30 -18.73 -2.70
C TRP A 174 25.55 -19.96 -1.86
N GLU A 175 26.40 -20.87 -2.34
CA GLU A 175 26.70 -22.17 -1.74
C GLU A 175 28.04 -22.12 -1.01
N SER A 176 28.09 -22.58 0.25
CA SER A 176 29.33 -22.54 1.04
C SER A 176 30.39 -23.46 0.46
N LYS A 177 31.65 -23.01 0.41
CA LYS A 177 32.79 -23.83 0.00
C LYS A 177 33.21 -24.85 1.05
N ASP A 178 32.89 -24.60 2.32
CA ASP A 178 33.40 -25.37 3.45
C ASP A 178 32.56 -26.63 3.75
N ALA A 179 31.48 -26.85 2.99
CA ALA A 179 30.62 -28.02 3.10
C ALA A 179 31.32 -29.26 2.53
N LYS A 180 31.64 -30.22 3.39
CA LYS A 180 32.23 -31.51 3.01
C LYS A 180 31.16 -32.49 2.48
N ASP A 181 29.97 -32.45 3.07
CA ASP A 181 28.84 -33.33 2.77
C ASP A 181 27.61 -32.54 2.31
N GLN A 182 26.74 -33.18 1.53
CA GLN A 182 25.51 -32.54 1.01
C GLN A 182 24.50 -32.16 2.11
N SER A 183 24.54 -32.84 3.28
CA SER A 183 23.72 -32.49 4.45
C SER A 183 24.09 -31.14 5.05
N ASP A 184 25.37 -30.81 4.99
CA ASP A 184 25.98 -29.66 5.68
C ASP A 184 26.04 -28.45 4.75
N GLN A 185 25.41 -28.54 3.57
CA GLN A 185 25.52 -27.56 2.51
C GLN A 185 24.72 -26.30 2.82
N LYS A 186 25.43 -25.33 3.38
CA LYS A 186 24.91 -24.01 3.78
C LYS A 186 24.69 -23.11 2.57
N TYR A 187 23.52 -22.48 2.56
CA TYR A 187 23.08 -21.57 1.51
C TYR A 187 22.82 -20.16 2.04
N LEU A 188 23.26 -19.15 1.28
CA LEU A 188 22.90 -17.74 1.46
C LEU A 188 22.10 -17.23 0.27
N CYS A 189 21.08 -16.41 0.55
CA CYS A 189 20.41 -15.65 -0.50
C CYS A 189 21.27 -14.45 -0.91
N HIS A 190 21.14 -14.00 -2.17
CA HIS A 190 21.95 -12.90 -2.72
C HIS A 190 21.92 -11.59 -1.90
N LYS A 191 20.84 -11.33 -1.16
CA LYS A 191 20.77 -10.16 -0.25
C LYS A 191 21.66 -10.30 0.98
N CYS A 192 21.84 -11.53 1.50
CA CYS A 192 22.59 -11.80 2.72
C CYS A 192 24.08 -11.99 2.47
N TYR A 193 24.46 -12.61 1.34
CA TYR A 193 25.87 -12.68 0.95
C TYR A 193 26.41 -11.30 0.52
N PHE A 194 25.63 -10.54 -0.26
CA PHE A 194 26.08 -9.28 -0.85
C PHE A 194 25.67 -8.07 0.00
N THR A 195 26.43 -7.82 1.06
CA THR A 195 26.30 -6.67 1.97
C THR A 195 26.99 -5.41 1.44
N GLY A 196 28.21 -5.54 0.93
CA GLY A 196 29.04 -4.46 0.36
C GLY A 196 30.14 -4.98 -0.58
N PRO A 197 31.20 -4.20 -0.84
CA PRO A 197 32.29 -4.59 -1.75
C PRO A 197 33.16 -5.74 -1.22
N GLU A 198 33.17 -5.99 0.09
CA GLU A 198 33.89 -7.10 0.71
C GLU A 198 33.48 -8.48 0.16
N ALA A 199 32.24 -8.60 -0.31
CA ALA A 199 31.66 -9.80 -0.92
C ALA A 199 32.16 -10.09 -2.35
N LEU A 200 32.93 -9.17 -2.98
CA LEU A 200 33.51 -9.35 -4.31
C LEU A 200 34.57 -10.47 -4.32
N PRO A 201 34.87 -11.06 -5.51
CA PRO A 201 35.94 -12.04 -5.65
C PRO A 201 37.30 -11.44 -5.25
N LYS A 202 38.23 -12.29 -4.85
CA LYS A 202 39.60 -11.86 -4.49
C LYS A 202 40.28 -11.19 -5.71
N GLY A 203 40.83 -10.00 -5.53
CA GLY A 203 41.48 -9.21 -6.58
C GLY A 203 40.54 -8.28 -7.37
N TYR A 204 39.29 -8.17 -6.95
CA TYR A 204 38.23 -7.34 -7.56
C TYR A 204 37.58 -6.39 -6.54
N GLU A 205 38.15 -6.23 -5.35
CA GLU A 205 37.59 -5.42 -4.25
C GLU A 205 37.31 -3.96 -4.65
N ASP A 206 38.16 -3.38 -5.49
CA ASP A 206 38.07 -1.97 -5.93
C ASP A 206 37.03 -1.74 -7.04
N VAL A 207 36.39 -2.81 -7.54
CA VAL A 207 35.59 -2.78 -8.76
C VAL A 207 34.13 -2.42 -8.49
N THR A 208 33.63 -1.40 -9.19
CA THR A 208 32.26 -0.86 -9.04
C THR A 208 31.38 -1.08 -10.28
N THR A 209 31.96 -1.26 -11.46
CA THR A 209 31.25 -1.52 -12.73
C THR A 209 31.57 -2.88 -13.34
N ILE A 210 30.64 -3.42 -14.14
CA ILE A 210 30.83 -4.70 -14.85
C ILE A 210 31.92 -4.56 -15.94
N ALA A 211 32.12 -3.35 -16.47
CA ALA A 211 33.19 -3.05 -17.42
C ALA A 211 34.56 -3.22 -16.75
N GLU A 212 34.76 -2.61 -15.58
CA GLU A 212 35.94 -2.82 -14.73
C GLU A 212 36.15 -4.30 -14.40
N VAL A 213 35.12 -5.07 -14.03
CA VAL A 213 35.27 -6.54 -13.80
C VAL A 213 35.82 -7.20 -15.06
N THR A 214 35.33 -6.83 -16.23
CA THR A 214 35.74 -7.45 -17.51
C THR A 214 37.16 -7.08 -17.91
N VAL A 215 37.62 -5.86 -17.60
CA VAL A 215 39.01 -5.43 -17.77
C VAL A 215 39.92 -6.18 -16.79
N ARG A 216 39.58 -6.13 -15.49
CA ARG A 216 40.32 -6.81 -14.42
C ARG A 216 40.44 -8.32 -14.63
N ARG A 217 39.42 -8.94 -15.24
CA ARG A 217 39.44 -10.35 -15.64
C ARG A 217 40.50 -10.67 -16.70
N ARG A 218 40.72 -9.76 -17.66
CA ARG A 218 41.78 -9.90 -18.68
C ARG A 218 43.16 -9.72 -18.06
N GLU A 219 43.33 -8.75 -17.16
CA GLU A 219 44.58 -8.51 -16.43
C GLU A 219 44.99 -9.72 -15.58
N LEU A 220 44.03 -10.37 -14.92
CA LEU A 220 44.25 -11.54 -14.05
C LEU A 220 44.22 -12.89 -14.79
N GLY A 221 43.99 -12.91 -16.11
CA GLY A 221 44.00 -14.13 -16.92
C GLY A 221 42.86 -15.12 -16.65
N HIS A 222 41.63 -14.63 -16.39
CA HIS A 222 40.44 -15.46 -16.11
C HIS A 222 39.40 -15.49 -17.26
#